data_AF-A0A944DFE5-F1
#
_entry.id   AF-A0A944DFE5-F1
#
_cell.length_a   1.000
_cell.length_b   1.000
_cell.length_c   1.000
_cell.angle_alpha   90.00
_cell.angle_beta   90.00
_cell.angle_gamma   90.00
#
_symmetry.space_group_name_H-M   'P 1'
#
loop_
_entity.id
_entity.type
_entity.pdbx_description
1 polymer ?
#
loop_
_entity_poly.entity_id
_entity_poly.type
_entity_poly.pdbx_seq_one_letter_code
_entity_poly.pdbx_strand_id
1 'polypeptide(L)'
;MTSQDIDAPGEARLLIERHGDVLQLTLSNPPLRNALHPSLYATGLEALEQAASDATLGAIVLTGAGAHFCAGGNVNRLAANRHRPQDIQRDGIDRFHRWVQALRRCRLPIIAAVEGSAAGAGFSLALACDLIVAAEGARFSMAYVRIGLSPDGGGSAFLGRLLPRQLAAELLLTGAPIDTHRLQALGVVNRVVADGTALAEALALGHTLARGPRRAQADIKALLDSAPTTALDDQLALEREHFIENLFGADAGEGVEAFRQRRAPQFNRSPA
;
A
#
# COMPACT_ATOMS: atom_id res chain seq x y z
N MET A 1 -21.60 -4.19 -28.52
CA MET A 1 -20.56 -3.29 -27.98
C MET A 1 -19.37 -3.37 -28.90
N THR A 2 -19.10 -2.28 -29.62
CA THR A 2 -17.92 -2.15 -30.48
C THR A 2 -16.66 -2.03 -29.62
N SER A 3 -15.50 -2.39 -30.17
CA SER A 3 -14.22 -2.42 -29.44
C SER A 3 -13.75 -1.06 -28.89
N GLN A 4 -14.45 0.04 -29.20
CA GLN A 4 -14.15 1.40 -28.72
C GLN A 4 -14.77 1.73 -27.35
N ASP A 5 -15.79 1.00 -26.89
CA ASP A 5 -16.49 1.30 -25.62
C ASP A 5 -15.81 0.71 -24.37
N ILE A 6 -14.82 -0.17 -24.53
CA ILE A 6 -14.17 -0.89 -23.41
C ILE A 6 -13.08 -0.02 -22.74
N ASP A 7 -12.67 1.07 -23.41
CA ASP A 7 -11.60 1.99 -22.99
C ASP A 7 -12.13 3.41 -22.73
N ALA A 8 -13.46 3.60 -22.66
CA ALA A 8 -14.03 4.91 -22.38
C ALA A 8 -13.59 5.40 -20.98
N PRO A 9 -12.98 6.59 -20.85
CA PRO A 9 -12.42 7.13 -19.60
C PRO A 9 -13.46 7.51 -18.53
N GLY A 10 -14.71 7.07 -18.66
CA GLY A 10 -15.76 7.35 -17.70
C GLY A 10 -15.62 6.47 -16.46
N GLU A 11 -15.15 7.06 -15.36
CA GLU A 11 -15.40 6.72 -13.95
C GLU A 11 -14.19 6.27 -13.12
N ALA A 12 -13.20 5.56 -13.67
CA ALA A 12 -12.04 5.12 -12.89
C ALA A 12 -11.03 6.25 -12.66
N ARG A 13 -11.01 6.79 -11.44
CA ARG A 13 -10.16 7.93 -11.03
C ARG A 13 -9.55 7.70 -9.65
N LEU A 14 -8.37 8.27 -9.46
CA LEU A 14 -7.74 8.35 -8.15
C LEU A 14 -8.09 9.73 -7.58
N LEU A 15 -8.92 9.76 -6.53
CA LEU A 15 -9.21 11.01 -5.83
C LEU A 15 -8.08 11.28 -4.84
N ILE A 16 -7.62 12.52 -4.78
CA ILE A 16 -6.52 12.94 -3.92
C ILE A 16 -7.07 14.01 -2.99
N GLU A 17 -7.05 13.73 -1.68
CA GLU A 17 -7.54 14.64 -0.64
C GLU A 17 -6.44 14.84 0.41
N ARG A 18 -6.29 16.08 0.88
CA ARG A 18 -5.30 16.40 1.90
C ARG A 18 -5.98 16.58 3.25
N HIS A 19 -5.52 15.82 4.24
CA HIS A 19 -5.95 15.90 5.63
C HIS A 19 -4.75 16.35 6.46
N GLY A 20 -4.51 17.67 6.52
CA GLY A 20 -3.36 18.23 7.24
C GLY A 20 -2.01 17.72 6.71
N ASP A 21 -1.34 16.88 7.49
CA ASP A 21 -0.05 16.25 7.22
C ASP A 21 -0.17 14.83 6.61
N VAL A 22 -1.40 14.41 6.26
CA VAL A 22 -1.68 13.11 5.62
C VAL A 22 -2.31 13.31 4.24
N LEU A 23 -1.81 12.59 3.24
CA LEU A 23 -2.41 12.53 1.91
C LEU A 23 -3.31 11.30 1.78
N GLN A 24 -4.58 11.50 1.46
CA GLN A 24 -5.53 10.43 1.14
C GLN A 24 -5.59 10.20 -0.37
N LEU A 25 -5.41 8.95 -0.78
CA LEU A 25 -5.57 8.47 -2.14
C LEU A 25 -6.76 7.50 -2.17
N THR A 26 -7.80 7.82 -2.94
CA THR A 26 -9.02 7.02 -3.01
C THR A 26 -9.21 6.44 -4.40
N LEU A 27 -9.20 5.10 -4.48
CA LEU A 27 -9.59 4.36 -5.68
C LEU A 27 -11.09 4.54 -5.91
N SER A 28 -11.48 5.26 -6.97
CA SER A 28 -12.89 5.49 -7.29
C SER A 28 -13.21 4.84 -8.63
N ASN A 29 -13.91 3.71 -8.57
CA ASN A 29 -14.68 3.13 -9.66
C ASN A 29 -15.85 2.30 -9.07
N PRO A 30 -16.79 2.93 -8.33
CA PRO A 30 -17.75 2.20 -7.48
C PRO A 30 -18.62 1.17 -8.22
N PRO A 31 -19.14 1.43 -9.44
CA PRO A 31 -19.94 0.45 -10.18
C PRO A 31 -19.19 -0.86 -10.48
N LEU A 32 -17.86 -0.79 -10.56
CA LEU A 32 -16.98 -1.95 -10.73
C LEU A 32 -16.19 -2.28 -9.45
N ARG A 33 -16.69 -1.87 -8.28
CA ARG A 33 -16.07 -2.13 -6.96
C ARG A 33 -14.60 -1.70 -6.92
N ASN A 34 -14.33 -0.51 -7.45
CA ASN A 34 -13.02 0.12 -7.52
C ASN A 34 -12.00 -0.67 -8.35
N ALA A 35 -12.46 -1.39 -9.38
CA ALA A 35 -11.59 -2.14 -10.28
C ALA A 35 -10.52 -1.24 -10.92
N LEU A 36 -9.30 -1.75 -10.95
CA LEU A 36 -8.11 -1.06 -11.38
C LEU A 36 -8.11 -0.75 -12.88
N HIS A 37 -7.71 0.47 -13.22
CA HIS A 37 -7.59 0.98 -14.57
C HIS A 37 -6.21 1.63 -14.78
N PRO A 38 -5.60 1.53 -15.99
CA PRO A 38 -4.32 2.18 -16.28
C PRO A 38 -4.23 3.67 -15.90
N SER A 39 -5.34 4.41 -15.97
CA SER A 39 -5.41 5.81 -15.53
C SER A 39 -5.04 5.99 -14.05
N LEU A 40 -5.43 5.05 -13.17
CA LEU A 40 -5.10 5.09 -11.74
C LEU A 40 -3.60 5.00 -11.49
N TYR A 41 -2.88 4.23 -12.31
CA TYR A 41 -1.46 3.96 -12.08
C TYR A 41 -0.63 5.21 -12.36
N ALA A 42 -0.94 5.93 -13.44
CA ALA A 42 -0.25 7.17 -13.79
C ALA A 42 -0.48 8.25 -12.73
N THR A 43 -1.74 8.52 -12.38
CA THR A 43 -2.08 9.49 -11.33
C THR A 43 -1.51 9.08 -9.97
N GLY A 44 -1.48 7.78 -9.66
CA GLY A 44 -0.90 7.25 -8.44
C GLY A 44 0.61 7.46 -8.35
N LEU A 45 1.34 7.29 -9.46
CA LEU A 45 2.78 7.59 -9.51
C LEU A 45 3.05 9.08 -9.26
N GLU A 46 2.35 9.95 -9.98
CA GLU A 46 2.48 11.41 -9.81
C GLU A 46 2.16 11.85 -8.38
N ALA A 47 1.09 11.32 -7.78
CA ALA A 47 0.71 11.63 -6.41
C ALA A 47 1.79 11.23 -5.40
N LEU A 48 2.43 10.06 -5.58
CA LEU A 48 3.49 9.59 -4.69
C LEU A 48 4.76 10.43 -4.83
N GLU A 49 5.12 10.85 -6.04
CA GLU A 49 6.27 11.74 -6.28
C GLU A 49 6.05 13.12 -5.65
N GLN A 50 4.85 13.69 -5.82
CA GLN A 50 4.46 14.94 -5.17
C GLN A 50 4.47 14.82 -3.64
N ALA A 51 3.89 13.75 -3.10
CA ALA A 51 3.88 13.51 -1.65
C ALA A 51 5.30 13.36 -1.07
N ALA A 52 6.19 12.67 -1.78
CA ALA A 52 7.57 12.47 -1.33
C ALA A 52 8.38 13.79 -1.27
N SER A 53 8.06 14.76 -2.14
CA SER A 53 8.72 16.06 -2.21
C SER A 53 8.09 17.12 -1.30
N ASP A 54 6.85 16.94 -0.85
CA ASP A 54 6.21 17.83 0.12
C ASP A 54 6.69 17.52 1.55
N ALA A 55 7.51 18.42 2.12
CA ALA A 55 8.02 18.30 3.48
C ALA A 55 6.93 18.42 4.56
N THR A 56 5.74 18.91 4.20
CA THR A 56 4.60 19.05 5.11
C THR A 56 3.72 17.81 5.19
N LEU A 57 3.98 16.80 4.36
CA LEU A 57 3.33 15.50 4.41
C LEU A 57 4.22 14.48 5.15
N GLY A 58 3.61 13.73 6.05
CA GLY A 58 4.27 12.73 6.88
C GLY A 58 3.71 11.32 6.71
N ALA A 59 2.55 11.13 6.08
CA ALA A 59 2.00 9.81 5.77
C ALA A 59 1.01 9.86 4.59
N ILE A 60 0.70 8.68 4.04
CA ILE A 60 -0.29 8.48 2.98
C ILE A 60 -1.29 7.42 3.42
N VAL A 61 -2.58 7.64 3.14
CA VAL A 61 -3.63 6.63 3.29
C VAL A 61 -4.19 6.28 1.92
N LEU A 62 -4.19 4.99 1.57
CA LEU A 62 -4.80 4.46 0.37
C LEU A 62 -6.11 3.76 0.73
N THR A 63 -7.21 4.12 0.07
CA THR A 63 -8.54 3.52 0.33
C THR A 63 -9.35 3.36 -0.94
N GLY A 64 -10.53 2.72 -0.86
CA GLY A 64 -11.49 2.61 -1.95
C GLY A 64 -12.74 3.43 -1.68
N ALA A 65 -13.35 3.98 -2.73
CA ALA A 65 -14.61 4.71 -2.63
C ALA A 65 -15.79 3.77 -2.32
N GLY A 66 -16.67 4.18 -1.41
CA GLY A 66 -17.86 3.42 -1.05
C GLY A 66 -17.54 2.16 -0.23
N ALA A 67 -18.22 1.05 -0.53
CA ALA A 67 -18.25 -0.12 0.35
C ALA A 67 -17.10 -1.13 0.14
N HIS A 68 -16.17 -0.88 -0.78
CA HIS A 68 -15.11 -1.84 -1.11
C HIS A 68 -13.78 -1.13 -1.31
N PHE A 69 -12.69 -1.77 -0.92
CA PHE A 69 -11.35 -1.29 -1.22
C PHE A 69 -11.06 -1.38 -2.73
N CYS A 70 -10.96 -2.60 -3.27
CA CYS A 70 -10.66 -2.84 -4.68
C CYS A 70 -10.91 -4.30 -5.07
N ALA A 71 -11.72 -4.52 -6.12
CA ALA A 71 -11.99 -5.84 -6.68
C ALA A 71 -10.88 -6.38 -7.61
N GLY A 72 -9.79 -5.64 -7.80
CA GLY A 72 -8.67 -6.02 -8.67
C GLY A 72 -8.85 -5.53 -10.11
N GLY A 73 -8.39 -6.31 -11.09
CA GLY A 73 -8.52 -5.93 -12.50
C GLY A 73 -9.96 -6.07 -13.03
N ASN A 74 -10.32 -5.26 -14.03
CA ASN A 74 -11.59 -5.42 -14.73
C ASN A 74 -11.57 -6.68 -15.63
N VAL A 75 -12.40 -7.68 -15.31
CA VAL A 75 -12.48 -8.95 -16.05
C VAL A 75 -12.93 -8.79 -17.51
N ASN A 76 -13.76 -7.78 -17.82
CA ASN A 76 -14.17 -7.50 -19.20
C ASN A 76 -12.99 -6.97 -20.02
N ARG A 77 -12.12 -6.15 -19.40
CA ARG A 77 -10.87 -5.70 -20.03
C ARG A 77 -9.91 -6.87 -20.27
N LEU A 78 -9.81 -7.80 -19.31
CA LEU A 78 -9.00 -9.01 -19.48
C LEU A 78 -9.53 -9.87 -20.64
N ALA A 79 -10.84 -10.08 -20.71
CA ALA A 79 -11.47 -10.80 -21.82
C ALA A 79 -11.18 -10.16 -23.17
N ALA A 80 -11.30 -8.83 -23.27
CA ALA A 80 -10.97 -8.08 -24.49
C ALA A 80 -9.47 -8.19 -24.85
N ASN A 81 -8.57 -8.07 -23.87
CA ASN A 81 -7.13 -8.15 -24.10
C ASN A 81 -6.65 -9.54 -24.55
N ARG A 82 -7.40 -10.62 -24.27
CA ARG A 82 -7.08 -11.97 -24.79
C ARG A 82 -7.10 -12.06 -26.31
N HIS A 83 -7.74 -11.11 -27.01
CA HIS A 83 -7.81 -11.06 -28.47
C HIS A 83 -6.86 -10.02 -29.07
N ARG A 84 -5.96 -9.46 -28.26
CA ARG A 84 -4.95 -8.47 -28.65
C ARG A 84 -3.54 -9.07 -28.51
N PRO A 85 -2.51 -8.49 -29.15
CA PRO A 85 -1.13 -8.86 -28.91
C PRO A 85 -0.77 -8.88 -27.42
N GLN A 86 0.00 -9.88 -26.99
CA GLN A 86 0.36 -10.07 -25.57
C GLN A 86 1.05 -8.85 -24.96
N ASP A 87 1.81 -8.10 -25.77
CA ASP A 87 2.57 -6.92 -25.36
C ASP A 87 1.67 -5.84 -24.73
N ILE A 88 0.41 -5.71 -25.18
CA ILE A 88 -0.54 -4.75 -24.59
C ILE A 88 -0.85 -5.08 -23.13
N GLN A 89 -1.02 -6.37 -22.82
CA GLN A 89 -1.25 -6.82 -21.45
C GLN A 89 0.05 -6.77 -20.64
N ARG A 90 1.21 -7.04 -21.25
CA ARG A 90 2.53 -6.89 -20.62
C ARG A 90 2.75 -5.45 -20.16
N ASP A 91 2.54 -4.48 -21.05
CA ASP A 91 2.67 -3.06 -20.74
C ASP A 91 1.70 -2.61 -19.63
N GLY A 92 0.48 -3.16 -19.63
CA GLY A 92 -0.50 -2.92 -18.58
C GLY A 92 -0.05 -3.41 -17.20
N ILE A 93 0.53 -4.62 -17.16
CA ILE A 93 1.10 -5.22 -15.94
C ILE A 93 2.33 -4.43 -15.49
N ASP A 94 3.23 -4.04 -16.40
CA ASP A 94 4.42 -3.27 -16.06
C ASP A 94 4.07 -1.90 -15.48
N ARG A 95 3.04 -1.22 -16.00
CA ARG A 95 2.52 0.01 -15.40
C ARG A 95 1.98 -0.20 -13.99
N PHE A 96 1.21 -1.27 -13.76
CA PHE A 96 0.72 -1.61 -12.43
C PHE A 96 1.87 -1.92 -11.46
N HIS A 97 2.85 -2.72 -11.91
CA HIS A 97 4.04 -3.07 -11.12
C HIS A 97 4.88 -1.85 -10.78
N ARG A 98 5.06 -0.89 -11.70
CA ARG A 98 5.75 0.37 -11.39
C ARG A 98 5.07 1.13 -10.26
N TRP A 99 3.74 1.16 -10.22
CA TRP A 99 3.00 1.79 -9.13
C TRP A 99 3.16 1.03 -7.80
N VAL A 100 3.05 -0.30 -7.81
CA VAL A 100 3.34 -1.14 -6.63
C VAL A 100 4.74 -0.88 -6.08
N GLN A 101 5.73 -0.84 -6.96
CA GLN A 101 7.10 -0.54 -6.57
C GLN A 101 7.28 0.89 -6.05
N ALA A 102 6.54 1.86 -6.59
CA ALA A 102 6.58 3.24 -6.10
C ALA A 102 5.99 3.35 -4.69
N LEU A 103 4.92 2.61 -4.36
CA LEU A 103 4.40 2.53 -2.99
C LEU A 103 5.47 2.03 -2.01
N ARG A 104 6.18 0.96 -2.39
CA ARG A 104 7.27 0.38 -1.59
C ARG A 104 8.48 1.28 -1.45
N ARG A 105 8.86 2.00 -2.51
CA ARG A 105 9.98 2.94 -2.47
C ARG A 105 9.64 4.31 -1.88
N CYS A 106 8.36 4.62 -1.67
CA CYS A 106 7.95 5.90 -1.11
C CYS A 106 8.53 6.07 0.30
N ARG A 107 9.17 7.20 0.55
CA ARG A 107 9.79 7.52 1.85
C ARG A 107 8.78 7.87 2.94
N LEU A 108 7.51 8.07 2.59
CA LEU A 108 6.44 8.24 3.55
C LEU A 108 5.82 6.87 3.89
N PRO A 109 5.42 6.65 5.16
CA PRO A 109 4.56 5.53 5.53
C PRO A 109 3.23 5.56 4.77
N ILE A 110 2.81 4.41 4.26
CA ILE A 110 1.57 4.24 3.52
C ILE A 110 0.68 3.23 4.24
N ILE A 111 -0.55 3.62 4.53
CA ILE A 111 -1.55 2.79 5.22
C ILE A 111 -2.66 2.45 4.23
N ALA A 112 -2.96 1.16 4.05
CA ALA A 112 -4.18 0.73 3.39
C ALA A 112 -5.35 0.78 4.38
N ALA A 113 -6.43 1.50 4.02
CA ALA A 113 -7.69 1.50 4.74
C ALA A 113 -8.72 0.67 3.98
N VAL A 114 -8.97 -0.55 4.46
CA VAL A 114 -9.71 -1.58 3.73
C VAL A 114 -11.12 -1.76 4.28
N GLU A 115 -12.09 -1.33 3.48
CA GLU A 115 -13.51 -1.68 3.63
C GLU A 115 -13.89 -2.80 2.65
N GLY A 116 -14.84 -3.64 3.01
CA GLY A 116 -15.40 -4.68 2.14
C GLY A 116 -14.34 -5.55 1.44
N SER A 117 -14.30 -5.55 0.11
CA SER A 117 -13.47 -6.50 -0.65
C SER A 117 -12.14 -5.90 -1.08
N ALA A 118 -11.05 -6.60 -0.77
CA ALA A 118 -9.75 -6.46 -1.42
C ALA A 118 -9.42 -7.77 -2.15
N ALA A 119 -9.59 -7.79 -3.48
CA ALA A 119 -9.49 -9.01 -4.28
C ALA A 119 -8.48 -8.87 -5.42
N GLY A 120 -7.77 -9.96 -5.72
CA GLY A 120 -6.76 -10.02 -6.78
C GLY A 120 -5.74 -8.91 -6.63
N ALA A 121 -5.60 -8.09 -7.67
CA ALA A 121 -4.67 -6.95 -7.67
C ALA A 121 -5.00 -5.91 -6.59
N GLY A 122 -6.24 -5.84 -6.12
CA GLY A 122 -6.62 -5.02 -4.97
C GLY A 122 -5.99 -5.53 -3.67
N PHE A 123 -5.93 -6.84 -3.46
CA PHE A 123 -5.22 -7.38 -2.31
C PHE A 123 -3.70 -7.21 -2.45
N SER A 124 -3.15 -7.44 -3.65
CA SER A 124 -1.73 -7.16 -3.92
C SER A 124 -1.36 -5.70 -3.61
N LEU A 125 -2.26 -4.76 -3.93
CA LEU A 125 -2.06 -3.34 -3.64
C LEU A 125 -2.11 -3.02 -2.14
N ALA A 126 -3.05 -3.62 -1.39
CA ALA A 126 -3.08 -3.47 0.06
C ALA A 126 -1.80 -4.04 0.72
N LEU A 127 -1.29 -5.17 0.24
CA LEU A 127 -0.02 -5.77 0.69
C LEU A 127 1.23 -4.97 0.29
N ALA A 128 1.11 -4.05 -0.67
CA ALA A 128 2.18 -3.14 -1.04
C ALA A 128 2.28 -1.92 -0.12
N CYS A 129 1.24 -1.64 0.68
CA CYS A 129 1.28 -0.64 1.75
C CYS A 129 2.09 -1.16 2.94
N ASP A 130 2.57 -0.23 3.77
CA ASP A 130 3.40 -0.55 4.94
C ASP A 130 2.56 -1.08 6.09
N LEU A 131 1.32 -0.60 6.20
CA LEU A 131 0.36 -0.97 7.23
C LEU A 131 -1.02 -1.19 6.62
N ILE A 132 -1.83 -2.05 7.24
CA ILE A 132 -3.22 -2.32 6.86
C ILE A 132 -4.12 -2.11 8.09
N VAL A 133 -5.07 -1.18 7.95
CA VAL A 133 -6.23 -1.02 8.83
C VAL A 133 -7.43 -1.55 8.06
N ALA A 134 -8.14 -2.54 8.62
CA ALA A 134 -9.22 -3.21 7.93
C ALA A 134 -10.48 -3.29 8.79
N ALA A 135 -11.62 -3.14 8.15
CA ALA A 135 -12.93 -3.36 8.77
C ALA A 135 -13.13 -4.84 9.14
N GLU A 136 -13.87 -5.11 10.22
CA GLU A 136 -14.24 -6.46 10.69
C GLU A 136 -14.86 -7.31 9.56
N GLY A 137 -15.77 -6.73 8.79
CA GLY A 137 -16.47 -7.33 7.68
C GLY A 137 -15.67 -7.43 6.38
N ALA A 138 -14.44 -6.90 6.34
CA ALA A 138 -13.62 -6.95 5.14
C ALA A 138 -13.20 -8.39 4.76
N ARG A 139 -13.01 -8.60 3.46
CA ARG A 139 -12.66 -9.90 2.86
C ARG A 139 -11.52 -9.73 1.87
N PHE A 140 -10.53 -10.59 2.02
CA PHE A 140 -9.33 -10.57 1.19
C PHE A 140 -9.25 -11.85 0.37
N SER A 141 -8.85 -11.77 -0.89
CA SER A 141 -8.67 -12.97 -1.72
C SER A 141 -7.68 -12.78 -2.85
N MET A 142 -6.81 -13.77 -3.06
CA MET A 142 -5.97 -13.85 -4.27
C MET A 142 -6.72 -14.56 -5.39
N ALA A 143 -7.84 -13.97 -5.83
CA ALA A 143 -8.84 -14.61 -6.70
C ALA A 143 -8.38 -14.97 -8.14
N TYR A 144 -7.12 -14.72 -8.51
CA TYR A 144 -6.57 -14.95 -9.84
C TYR A 144 -6.78 -16.39 -10.35
N VAL A 145 -6.54 -17.39 -9.50
CA VAL A 145 -6.65 -18.81 -9.87
C VAL A 145 -8.09 -19.19 -10.27
N ARG A 146 -9.10 -18.51 -9.72
CA ARG A 146 -10.52 -18.75 -10.03
C ARG A 146 -10.88 -18.35 -11.46
N ILE A 147 -10.03 -17.57 -12.13
CA ILE A 147 -10.17 -17.19 -13.54
C ILE A 147 -8.99 -17.70 -14.39
N GLY A 148 -8.24 -18.68 -13.90
CA GLY A 148 -7.16 -19.34 -14.63
C GLY A 148 -5.89 -18.50 -14.77
N LEU A 149 -5.64 -17.55 -13.86
CA LEU A 149 -4.46 -16.69 -13.87
C LEU A 149 -3.58 -16.91 -12.62
N SER A 150 -2.29 -16.64 -12.75
CA SER A 150 -1.38 -16.45 -11.61
C SER A 150 -1.53 -15.03 -11.02
N PRO A 151 -1.17 -14.81 -9.75
CA PRO A 151 -1.15 -13.48 -9.16
C PRO A 151 -0.11 -12.55 -9.80
N ASP A 152 -0.40 -11.24 -9.75
CA ASP A 152 0.51 -10.15 -10.12
C ASP A 152 0.57 -9.09 -8.99
N GLY A 153 1.22 -7.95 -9.22
CA GLY A 153 1.32 -6.87 -8.24
C GLY A 153 2.14 -7.22 -7.00
N GLY A 154 2.98 -8.25 -7.08
CA GLY A 154 3.78 -8.74 -5.95
C GLY A 154 3.02 -9.64 -4.97
N GLY A 155 1.75 -9.99 -5.21
CA GLY A 155 0.94 -10.76 -4.26
C GLY A 155 1.57 -12.08 -3.81
N SER A 156 2.24 -12.80 -4.73
CA SER A 156 2.99 -14.03 -4.39
C SER A 156 4.23 -13.76 -3.53
N ALA A 157 4.97 -12.68 -3.82
CA ALA A 157 6.17 -12.29 -3.08
C ALA A 157 5.82 -11.81 -1.67
N PHE A 158 4.78 -10.98 -1.52
CA PHE A 158 4.37 -10.45 -0.22
C PHE A 158 3.83 -11.56 0.69
N LEU A 159 2.87 -12.37 0.21
CA LEU A 159 2.34 -13.47 1.03
C LEU A 159 3.40 -14.53 1.34
N GLY A 160 4.30 -14.82 0.39
CA GLY A 160 5.39 -15.76 0.60
C GLY A 160 6.43 -15.30 1.64
N ARG A 161 6.53 -13.98 1.89
CA ARG A 161 7.39 -13.41 2.94
C ARG A 161 6.67 -13.30 4.29
N LEU A 162 5.37 -13.03 4.28
CA LEU A 162 4.58 -12.78 5.49
C LEU A 162 4.07 -14.07 6.15
N LEU A 163 3.82 -15.13 5.38
CA LEU A 163 3.12 -16.33 5.84
C LEU A 163 3.96 -17.59 5.65
N PRO A 164 3.75 -18.64 6.48
CA PRO A 164 4.29 -19.96 6.22
C PRO A 164 3.90 -20.45 4.83
N ARG A 165 4.83 -21.16 4.18
CA ARG A 165 4.72 -21.60 2.78
C ARG A 165 3.40 -22.30 2.46
N GLN A 166 2.89 -23.14 3.36
CA GLN A 166 1.65 -23.91 3.18
C GLN A 166 0.43 -23.00 3.17
N LEU A 167 0.38 -22.03 4.09
CA LEU A 167 -0.73 -21.08 4.16
C LEU A 167 -0.72 -20.09 3.00
N ALA A 168 0.46 -19.59 2.61
CA ALA A 168 0.60 -18.81 1.39
C ALA A 168 0.14 -19.62 0.15
N ALA A 169 0.50 -20.92 0.08
CA ALA A 169 0.03 -21.81 -0.98
C ALA A 169 -1.50 -21.92 -0.99
N GLU A 170 -2.10 -22.14 0.17
CA GLU A 170 -3.55 -22.29 0.31
C GLU A 170 -4.26 -21.06 -0.24
N LEU A 171 -3.88 -19.87 0.19
CA LEU A 171 -4.49 -18.62 -0.27
C LEU A 171 -4.31 -18.41 -1.78
N LEU A 172 -3.13 -18.71 -2.32
CA LEU A 172 -2.79 -18.47 -3.73
C LEU A 172 -3.35 -19.52 -4.69
N LEU A 173 -3.37 -20.79 -4.29
CA LEU A 173 -3.80 -21.93 -5.12
C LEU A 173 -5.31 -22.16 -5.07
N THR A 174 -5.95 -21.86 -3.94
CA THR A 174 -7.42 -21.98 -3.82
C THR A 174 -8.13 -20.69 -4.24
N GLY A 175 -7.48 -19.53 -4.04
CA GLY A 175 -8.13 -18.23 -4.19
C GLY A 175 -9.31 -18.02 -3.23
N ALA A 176 -9.40 -18.81 -2.16
CA ALA A 176 -10.45 -18.71 -1.16
C ALA A 176 -10.37 -17.38 -0.40
N PRO A 177 -11.52 -16.78 -0.02
CA PRO A 177 -11.53 -15.59 0.80
C PRO A 177 -11.04 -15.89 2.21
N ILE A 178 -10.25 -14.97 2.77
CA ILE A 178 -9.81 -14.95 4.17
C ILE A 178 -10.38 -13.71 4.86
N ASP A 179 -10.85 -13.85 6.09
CA ASP A 179 -11.37 -12.73 6.88
C ASP A 179 -10.27 -11.90 7.55
N THR A 180 -10.69 -10.71 7.94
CA THR A 180 -9.85 -9.71 8.62
C THR A 180 -9.23 -10.22 9.92
N HIS A 181 -9.99 -10.91 10.78
CA HIS A 181 -9.48 -11.41 12.06
C HIS A 181 -8.40 -12.48 11.87
N ARG A 182 -8.58 -13.38 10.89
CA ARG A 182 -7.58 -14.38 10.56
C ARG A 182 -6.30 -13.72 10.05
N LEU A 183 -6.40 -12.71 9.18
CA LEU A 183 -5.22 -11.96 8.73
C LEU A 183 -4.54 -11.17 9.85
N GLN A 184 -5.30 -10.63 10.80
CA GLN A 184 -4.74 -9.98 11.99
C GLN A 184 -3.98 -10.99 12.86
N ALA A 185 -4.56 -12.17 13.12
CA ALA A 185 -3.92 -13.23 13.90
C ALA A 185 -2.63 -13.76 13.24
N LEU A 186 -2.50 -13.58 11.92
CA LEU A 186 -1.31 -13.93 11.14
C LEU A 186 -0.31 -12.78 11.00
N GLY A 187 -0.61 -11.59 11.55
CA GLY A 187 0.27 -10.42 11.49
C GLY A 187 0.25 -9.65 10.17
N VAL A 188 -0.69 -9.95 9.25
CA VAL A 188 -0.82 -9.25 7.96
C VAL A 188 -1.63 -7.95 8.12
N VAL A 189 -2.68 -7.96 8.94
CA VAL A 189 -3.50 -6.78 9.25
C VAL A 189 -3.06 -6.22 10.60
N ASN A 190 -2.74 -4.92 10.66
CA ASN A 190 -2.25 -4.28 11.88
C ASN A 190 -3.40 -3.90 12.83
N ARG A 191 -4.53 -3.43 12.30
CA ARG A 191 -5.70 -3.03 13.08
C ARG A 191 -6.98 -3.54 12.45
N VAL A 192 -7.83 -4.11 13.29
CA VAL A 192 -9.21 -4.47 12.96
C VAL A 192 -10.11 -3.46 13.63
N VAL A 193 -11.02 -2.88 12.86
CA VAL A 193 -11.88 -1.78 13.30
C VAL A 193 -13.31 -2.02 12.84
N ALA A 194 -14.27 -1.30 13.41
CA ALA A 194 -15.67 -1.43 13.03
C ALA A 194 -15.89 -1.12 11.53
N ASP A 195 -16.90 -1.77 10.94
CA ASP A 195 -17.27 -1.52 9.55
C ASP A 195 -17.60 -0.04 9.31
N GLY A 196 -17.06 0.52 8.23
CA GLY A 196 -17.23 1.93 7.86
C GLY A 196 -16.28 2.89 8.59
N THR A 197 -15.40 2.42 9.48
CA THR A 197 -14.44 3.29 10.19
C THR A 197 -12.99 3.11 9.75
N ALA A 198 -12.68 2.24 8.77
CA ALA A 198 -11.30 1.94 8.38
C ALA A 198 -10.53 3.19 7.91
N LEU A 199 -11.18 4.07 7.14
CA LEU A 199 -10.55 5.31 6.66
C LEU A 199 -10.22 6.27 7.81
N ALA A 200 -11.18 6.51 8.71
CA ALA A 200 -11.00 7.41 9.84
C ALA A 200 -9.85 6.94 10.76
N GLU A 201 -9.81 5.65 11.04
CA GLU A 201 -8.77 5.02 11.86
C GLU A 201 -7.39 5.01 11.17
N ALA A 202 -7.36 4.82 9.85
CA ALA A 202 -6.13 4.94 9.07
C ALA A 202 -5.61 6.37 9.00
N LEU A 203 -6.49 7.38 8.87
CA LEU A 203 -6.10 8.79 8.93
C LEU A 203 -5.54 9.16 10.32
N ALA A 204 -6.18 8.71 11.41
CA ALA A 204 -5.69 8.91 12.76
C ALA A 204 -4.30 8.25 12.99
N LEU A 205 -4.09 7.06 12.45
CA LEU A 205 -2.77 6.41 12.41
C LEU A 205 -1.78 7.21 11.56
N GLY A 206 -2.19 7.71 10.39
CA GLY A 206 -1.40 8.57 9.52
C GLY A 206 -0.90 9.82 10.23
N HIS A 207 -1.78 10.55 10.92
CA HIS A 207 -1.42 11.72 11.73
C HIS A 207 -0.46 11.36 12.88
N THR A 208 -0.51 10.13 13.38
CA THR A 208 0.44 9.67 14.39
C THR A 208 1.82 9.42 13.80
N LEU A 209 1.88 8.81 12.61
CA LEU A 209 3.13 8.59 11.89
C LEU A 209 3.75 9.92 11.44
N ALA A 210 2.94 10.85 10.94
CA ALA A 210 3.38 12.16 10.45
C ALA A 210 4.01 13.05 11.54
N ARG A 211 3.63 12.85 12.80
CA ARG A 211 4.27 13.49 13.97
C ARG A 211 5.60 12.84 14.37
N GLY A 212 5.95 11.68 13.81
CA GLY A 212 7.19 10.97 14.06
C GLY A 212 8.37 11.47 13.22
N PRO A 213 9.60 10.98 13.47
CA PRO A 213 10.79 11.43 12.76
C PRO A 213 10.81 10.89 11.31
N ARG A 214 10.56 11.77 10.34
CA ARG A 214 10.34 11.40 8.93
C ARG A 214 11.49 10.60 8.34
N ARG A 215 12.74 11.00 8.60
CA ARG A 215 13.94 10.33 8.07
C ARG A 215 14.07 8.92 8.64
N ALA A 216 13.98 8.77 9.96
CA ALA A 216 14.13 7.48 10.61
C ALA A 216 13.02 6.50 10.17
N GLN A 217 11.78 6.96 9.99
CA GLN A 217 10.70 6.12 9.46
C GLN A 217 10.99 5.66 8.01
N ALA A 218 11.48 6.56 7.15
CA ALA A 218 11.86 6.20 5.78
C ALA A 218 13.00 5.16 5.76
N ASP A 219 13.99 5.30 6.63
CA ASP A 219 15.14 4.40 6.69
C ASP A 219 14.74 3.03 7.30
N ILE A 220 13.85 3.00 8.29
CA ILE A 220 13.24 1.76 8.81
C ILE A 220 12.53 1.00 7.68
N LYS A 221 11.74 1.71 6.87
CA LYS A 221 11.05 1.10 5.73
C LYS A 221 12.04 0.55 4.70
N ALA A 222 13.10 1.30 4.37
CA ALA A 222 14.14 0.84 3.44
C ALA A 222 14.85 -0.43 3.95
N LEU A 223 15.17 -0.49 5.25
CA LEU A 223 15.79 -1.66 5.88
C LEU A 223 14.88 -2.90 5.85
N LEU A 224 13.58 -2.72 6.13
CA LEU A 224 12.60 -3.82 6.05
C LEU A 224 12.44 -4.35 4.63
N ASP A 225 12.52 -3.47 3.63
CA ASP A 225 12.38 -3.82 2.22
C ASP A 225 13.58 -4.62 1.70
N SER A 226 14.81 -4.29 2.16
CA SER A 226 16.05 -4.97 1.76
C SER A 226 16.26 -6.31 2.47
N ALA A 227 15.87 -6.40 3.75
CA ALA A 227 16.20 -7.52 4.64
C ALA A 227 15.97 -8.93 4.04
N PRO A 228 14.89 -9.22 3.29
CA PRO A 228 14.65 -10.56 2.74
C PRO A 228 15.67 -11.04 1.70
N THR A 229 16.47 -10.13 1.14
CA THR A 229 17.42 -10.41 0.06
C THR A 229 18.85 -9.98 0.38
N THR A 230 19.08 -9.45 1.57
CA THR A 230 20.39 -8.94 2.02
C THR A 230 21.01 -9.92 3.01
N ALA A 231 22.30 -10.23 2.85
CA ALA A 231 23.02 -11.04 3.83
C ALA A 231 23.10 -10.31 5.18
N LEU A 232 23.20 -11.05 6.30
CA LEU A 232 23.18 -10.45 7.63
C LEU A 232 24.27 -9.37 7.81
N ASP A 233 25.50 -9.64 7.36
CA ASP A 233 26.61 -8.69 7.49
C ASP A 233 26.37 -7.39 6.70
N ASP A 234 25.80 -7.51 5.50
CA ASP A 234 25.43 -6.34 4.67
C ASP A 234 24.26 -5.57 5.31
N GLN A 235 23.30 -6.28 5.91
CA GLN A 235 22.17 -5.66 6.58
C GLN A 235 22.62 -4.90 7.84
N LEU A 236 23.53 -5.47 8.63
CA LEU A 236 24.15 -4.77 9.77
C LEU A 236 24.95 -3.54 9.35
N ALA A 237 25.61 -3.59 8.19
CA ALA A 237 26.29 -2.44 7.62
C ALA A 237 25.29 -1.32 7.24
N LEU A 238 24.17 -1.67 6.58
CA LEU A 238 23.10 -0.72 6.27
C LEU A 238 22.48 -0.12 7.53
N GLU A 239 22.20 -0.94 8.55
CA GLU A 239 21.69 -0.48 9.84
C GLU A 239 22.63 0.50 10.51
N ARG A 240 23.94 0.22 10.50
CA ARG A 240 24.96 1.12 11.05
C ARG A 240 24.94 2.48 10.35
N GLU A 241 24.94 2.51 9.02
CA GLU A 241 24.95 3.77 8.26
C GLU A 241 23.68 4.59 8.55
N HIS A 242 22.49 3.98 8.45
CA HIS A 242 21.24 4.65 8.77
C HIS A 242 21.17 5.12 10.22
N PHE A 243 21.66 4.34 11.18
CA PHE A 243 21.67 4.71 12.59
C PHE A 243 22.54 5.95 12.83
N ILE A 244 23.77 5.95 12.31
CA ILE A 244 24.71 7.08 12.46
C ILE A 244 24.11 8.33 11.81
N GLU A 245 23.64 8.20 10.57
CA GLU A 245 23.01 9.29 9.84
C GLU A 245 21.82 9.92 10.58
N ASN A 246 20.97 9.08 11.19
CA ASN A 246 19.83 9.54 11.97
C ASN A 246 20.26 10.16 13.32
N LEU A 247 21.23 9.56 14.01
CA LEU A 247 21.73 10.05 15.31
C LEU A 247 22.29 11.48 15.21
N PHE A 248 23.02 11.80 14.14
CA PHE A 248 23.56 13.14 13.90
C PHE A 248 22.55 14.10 13.24
N GLY A 249 21.31 13.65 12.99
CA GLY A 249 20.22 14.48 12.49
C GLY A 249 19.48 15.25 13.60
N ALA A 250 18.78 16.32 13.21
CA ALA A 250 18.05 17.19 14.14
C ALA A 250 16.99 16.44 14.97
N ASP A 251 16.27 15.50 14.35
CA ASP A 251 15.23 14.72 15.02
C ASP A 251 15.78 13.86 16.16
N ALA A 252 16.98 13.27 16.02
CA ALA A 252 17.57 12.50 17.10
C ALA A 252 18.03 13.39 18.27
N GLY A 253 18.57 14.57 17.98
CA GLY A 253 18.89 15.57 19.01
C GLY A 253 17.66 15.94 19.86
N GLU A 254 16.54 16.26 19.20
CA GLU A 254 15.26 16.53 19.85
C GLU A 254 14.71 15.30 20.59
N GLY A 255 14.73 14.12 19.97
CA GLY A 255 14.22 12.88 20.55
C GLY A 255 14.95 12.48 21.83
N VAL A 256 16.29 12.54 21.82
CA VAL A 256 17.13 12.24 22.99
C VAL A 256 16.87 13.25 24.11
N GLU A 257 16.81 14.55 23.80
CA GLU A 257 16.58 15.57 24.81
C GLU A 257 15.17 15.50 25.40
N ALA A 258 14.14 15.31 24.56
CA ALA A 258 12.77 15.13 25.00
C ALA A 258 12.62 13.94 25.95
N PHE A 259 13.30 12.82 25.63
CA PHE A 259 13.32 11.64 26.48
C PHE A 259 13.99 11.92 27.84
N ARG A 260 15.16 12.57 27.86
CA ARG A 260 15.86 12.97 29.09
C ARG A 260 15.00 13.88 29.98
N GLN A 261 14.25 14.78 29.36
CA GLN A 261 13.36 15.73 30.03
C GLN A 261 11.96 15.17 30.35
N ARG A 262 11.66 13.92 29.98
CA ARG A 262 10.33 13.27 30.14
C ARG A 262 9.19 14.08 29.51
N ARG A 263 9.43 14.68 28.34
CA ARG A 263 8.41 15.37 27.53
C ARG A 263 8.20 14.66 26.21
N ALA A 264 7.08 14.96 25.54
CA ALA A 264 6.87 14.48 24.17
C ALA A 264 7.86 15.17 23.20
N PRO A 265 8.49 14.41 22.28
CA PRO A 265 9.36 14.99 21.26
C PRO A 265 8.56 15.73 20.19
N GLN A 266 9.21 16.70 19.55
CA GLN A 266 8.67 17.56 18.49
C GLN A 266 9.55 17.45 17.24
N PHE A 267 9.33 16.39 16.47
CA PHE A 267 10.07 16.10 15.24
C PHE A 267 9.67 16.99 14.06
N ASN A 268 10.44 16.93 12.97
CA ASN A 268 10.17 17.57 11.67
C ASN A 268 10.08 19.11 11.73
N ARG A 269 10.75 19.75 12.68
CA ARG A 269 10.88 21.22 12.70
C ARG A 269 12.01 21.67 11.80
N SER A 270 11.76 22.70 10.98
CA SER A 270 12.86 23.45 10.36
C SER A 270 13.73 24.04 11.47
N PRO A 271 15.07 24.01 11.34
CA PRO A 271 15.92 24.74 12.26
C PRO A 271 15.54 26.23 12.23
N ALA A 272 15.45 26.84 13.41
CA ALA A 272 15.27 28.28 13.57
C ALA A 272 16.52 29.04 13.12
#